data_AF-A0A7S1M4Y1-F1
#
_entry.id   AF-A0A7S1M4Y1-F1
#
_cell.length_a   1.000
_cell.length_b   1.000
_cell.length_c   1.000
_cell.angle_alpha   90.00
_cell.angle_beta   90.00
_cell.angle_gamma   90.00
#
_symmetry.space_group_name_H-M   'P 1'
#
loop_
_entity.id
_entity.type
_entity.pdbx_description
1 polymer ?
#
loop_
_entity_poly.entity_id
_entity_poly.type
_entity_poly.pdbx_seq_one_letter_code
_entity_poly.pdbx_strand_id
1 'polypeptide(L)'
;VTVSVLYWLKYFQCLLVHLIRCSQRFPKALLLLLASSCASQQSPMPVVRPPTFAQQGWYDAEPAALASAVKRFLQTASNRASTSAHADEARAGLYAKPSAVMGVIAPHAGLRFGGPTAGVAYNRLVAALAPAPDEFPAEEVA
;
A
#
# COMPACT_ATOMS: atom_id res chain seq x y z
N VAL A 1 32.59 -27.39 -8.96
CA VAL A 1 32.10 -26.02 -9.31
C VAL A 1 32.85 -25.42 -10.48
N THR A 2 34.19 -25.46 -10.52
CA THR A 2 35.02 -24.85 -11.58
C THR A 2 34.79 -25.41 -12.99
N VAL A 3 34.54 -26.72 -13.13
CA VAL A 3 34.29 -27.36 -14.45
C VAL A 3 32.98 -26.88 -15.08
N SER A 4 31.90 -26.72 -14.31
CA SER A 4 30.59 -26.24 -14.82
C SER A 4 30.66 -24.80 -15.34
N VAL A 5 31.45 -23.94 -14.70
CA VAL A 5 31.61 -22.53 -15.12
C VAL A 5 32.33 -22.44 -16.47
N LEU A 6 33.35 -23.28 -16.69
CA LEU A 6 34.11 -23.32 -17.95
C LEU A 6 33.27 -23.82 -19.12
N TYR A 7 32.38 -24.81 -18.89
CA TYR A 7 31.43 -25.25 -19.91
C TYR A 7 30.41 -24.16 -20.24
N TRP A 8 29.93 -23.43 -19.24
CA TRP A 8 28.97 -22.34 -19.42
C TRP A 8 29.58 -21.18 -20.23
N LEU A 9 30.82 -20.81 -19.94
CA LEU A 9 31.56 -19.78 -20.68
C LEU A 9 31.76 -20.16 -22.15
N LYS A 10 32.14 -21.41 -22.45
CA LYS A 10 32.29 -21.88 -23.83
C LYS A 10 30.97 -21.89 -24.58
N TYR A 11 29.88 -22.30 -23.92
CA TYR A 11 28.55 -22.29 -24.52
C TYR A 11 28.10 -20.85 -24.83
N PHE A 12 28.29 -19.93 -23.89
CA PHE A 12 27.97 -18.53 -24.06
C PHE A 12 28.76 -17.88 -25.19
N GLN A 13 30.06 -18.18 -25.29
CA GLN A 13 30.91 -17.68 -26.38
C GLN A 13 30.44 -18.20 -27.75
N CYS A 14 30.04 -19.47 -27.84
CA CYS A 14 29.53 -20.05 -29.08
C CYS A 14 28.18 -19.45 -29.50
N LEU A 15 27.28 -19.22 -28.53
CA LEU A 15 26.00 -18.55 -28.73
C LEU A 15 26.21 -17.11 -29.23
N LEU A 16 27.12 -16.36 -28.62
CA LEU A 16 27.42 -14.98 -28.98
C LEU A 16 27.93 -14.87 -30.42
N VAL A 17 28.83 -15.77 -30.83
CA VAL A 17 29.35 -15.82 -32.21
C VAL A 17 28.23 -16.17 -33.21
N HIS A 18 27.32 -17.08 -32.85
CA HIS A 18 26.15 -17.40 -33.69
C HIS A 18 25.19 -16.23 -33.82
N LEU A 19 24.93 -15.50 -32.73
CA LEU A 19 24.09 -14.30 -32.75
C LEU A 19 24.70 -13.19 -33.61
N ILE A 20 26.02 -12.97 -33.53
CA ILE A 20 26.73 -11.99 -34.36
C ILE A 20 26.70 -12.40 -35.85
N ARG A 21 26.90 -13.69 -36.17
CA ARG A 21 26.81 -14.17 -37.56
C ARG A 21 25.37 -14.11 -38.10
N CYS A 22 24.37 -14.37 -37.26
CA CYS A 22 22.96 -14.24 -37.63
C CYS A 22 22.55 -12.78 -37.84
N SER A 23 23.06 -11.84 -37.02
CA SER A 23 22.76 -10.42 -37.16
C SER A 23 23.32 -9.81 -38.46
N GLN A 24 24.47 -10.30 -38.93
CA GLN A 24 25.03 -9.90 -40.22
C GLN A 24 24.24 -10.43 -41.43
N ARG A 25 23.53 -11.55 -41.27
CA ARG A 25 22.73 -12.14 -42.36
C ARG A 25 21.37 -11.47 -42.54
N PHE A 26 20.86 -10.78 -41.51
CA PHE A 26 19.55 -10.12 -41.53
C PHE A 26 19.56 -8.73 -40.86
N PRO A 27 20.38 -7.77 -41.33
CA PRO A 27 20.50 -6.45 -40.70
C PRO A 27 19.16 -5.69 -40.69
N LYS A 28 18.30 -5.93 -41.69
CA LYS A 28 16.97 -5.32 -41.80
C LYS A 28 15.97 -5.88 -40.78
N ALA A 29 16.02 -7.17 -40.47
CA ALA A 29 15.13 -7.78 -39.48
C ALA A 29 15.51 -7.36 -38.05
N LEU A 30 16.81 -7.23 -37.77
CA LEU A 30 17.31 -6.71 -36.49
C LEU A 30 16.93 -5.23 -36.30
N LEU A 31 17.06 -4.41 -37.34
CA LEU A 31 16.61 -3.02 -37.32
C LEU A 31 15.10 -2.90 -37.10
N LEU A 32 14.28 -3.78 -37.69
CA LEU A 32 12.83 -3.81 -37.45
C LEU A 32 12.48 -4.24 -36.02
N LEU A 33 13.19 -5.21 -35.44
CA LEU A 33 13.03 -5.63 -34.04
C LEU A 33 13.46 -4.54 -33.04
N LEU A 34 14.57 -3.85 -33.32
CA LEU A 34 15.03 -2.71 -32.52
C LEU A 34 14.07 -1.52 -32.62
N ALA A 35 13.60 -1.18 -33.82
CA ALA A 35 12.63 -0.11 -34.04
C ALA A 35 11.28 -0.41 -33.37
N SER A 36 10.83 -1.68 -33.41
CA SER A 36 9.61 -2.12 -32.72
C SER A 36 9.74 -2.11 -31.19
N SER A 37 10.96 -2.19 -30.65
CA SER A 37 11.20 -2.11 -29.20
C SER A 37 11.13 -0.67 -28.68
N CYS A 38 11.45 0.32 -29.53
CA CYS A 38 11.29 1.74 -29.21
C CYS A 38 9.84 2.23 -29.33
N ALA A 39 8.98 1.53 -30.08
CA ALA A 39 7.54 1.77 -30.11
C ALA A 39 6.82 1.19 -28.87
N SER A 40 7.50 1.16 -27.72
CA SER A 40 6.91 0.91 -26.40
C SER A 40 5.98 2.07 -26.06
N GLN A 41 4.80 2.01 -26.67
CA GLN A 41 3.49 2.33 -26.15
C GLN A 41 3.54 3.16 -24.87
N GLN A 42 3.65 4.49 -25.04
CA GLN A 42 3.27 5.46 -24.03
C GLN A 42 1.79 5.24 -23.75
N SER A 43 1.52 4.31 -22.84
CA SER A 43 0.19 4.10 -22.30
C SER A 43 -0.17 5.40 -21.59
N PRO A 44 -1.35 6.00 -21.84
CA PRO A 44 -1.76 7.21 -21.13
C PRO A 44 -1.63 6.95 -19.63
N MET A 45 -0.96 7.87 -18.94
CA MET A 45 -0.81 7.77 -17.48
C MET A 45 -2.20 7.65 -16.85
N PRO A 46 -2.42 6.67 -15.97
CA PRO A 46 -3.73 6.49 -15.37
C PRO A 46 -4.09 7.75 -14.56
N VAL A 47 -5.29 8.29 -14.77
CA VAL A 47 -5.82 9.45 -14.02
C VAL A 47 -5.90 9.15 -12.53
N VAL A 48 -6.06 7.86 -12.17
CA VAL A 48 -6.12 7.37 -10.80
C VAL A 48 -4.82 6.63 -10.47
N ARG A 49 -4.15 7.05 -9.40
CA ARG A 49 -2.95 6.36 -8.89
C ARG A 49 -3.33 4.92 -8.47
N PRO A 50 -2.73 3.88 -9.06
CA PRO A 50 -3.07 2.51 -8.70
C PRO A 50 -2.56 2.15 -7.30
N PRO A 51 -3.24 1.22 -6.59
CA PRO A 51 -2.81 0.73 -5.28
C PRO A 51 -1.67 -0.29 -5.41
N THR A 52 -0.49 0.15 -5.86
CA THR A 52 0.64 -0.73 -6.26
C THR A 52 1.13 -1.66 -5.15
N PHE A 53 1.02 -1.24 -3.89
CA PHE A 53 1.49 -2.01 -2.73
C PHE A 53 0.51 -3.09 -2.27
N ALA A 54 -0.75 -3.05 -2.72
CA ALA A 54 -1.73 -4.11 -2.47
C ALA A 54 -1.25 -5.43 -3.11
N GLN A 55 -0.78 -5.35 -4.36
CA GLN A 55 -0.25 -6.50 -5.11
C GLN A 55 1.07 -7.03 -4.54
N GLN A 56 1.77 -6.22 -3.75
CA GLN A 56 3.00 -6.61 -3.05
C GLN A 56 2.73 -7.17 -1.65
N GLY A 57 1.46 -7.31 -1.23
CA GLY A 57 1.09 -7.89 0.06
C GLY A 57 1.32 -6.98 1.26
N TRP A 58 1.45 -5.66 1.06
CA TRP A 58 1.53 -4.71 2.18
C TRP A 58 0.20 -4.61 2.93
N TYR A 59 -0.90 -4.84 2.24
CA TYR A 59 -2.27 -4.91 2.76
C TYR A 59 -3.11 -5.76 1.81
N ASP A 60 -4.30 -6.19 2.27
CA ASP A 60 -5.18 -7.02 1.46
C ASP A 60 -5.66 -6.29 0.20
N ALA A 61 -5.51 -6.94 -0.96
CA ALA A 61 -5.98 -6.39 -2.24
C ALA A 61 -7.51 -6.47 -2.40
N GLU A 62 -8.15 -7.39 -1.67
CA GLU A 62 -9.60 -7.53 -1.65
C GLU A 62 -10.23 -6.48 -0.70
N PRO A 63 -11.09 -5.56 -1.20
CA PRO A 63 -11.61 -4.46 -0.39
C PRO A 63 -12.38 -4.88 0.86
N ALA A 64 -13.15 -5.97 0.79
CA ALA A 64 -13.94 -6.46 1.91
C ALA A 64 -13.05 -7.00 3.05
N ALA A 65 -11.99 -7.74 2.69
CA ALA A 65 -11.01 -8.24 3.65
C ALA A 65 -10.26 -7.09 4.33
N LEU A 66 -9.81 -6.10 3.54
CA LEU A 66 -9.14 -4.90 4.05
C LEU A 66 -10.03 -4.11 5.01
N ALA A 67 -11.29 -3.87 4.63
CA ALA A 67 -12.25 -3.16 5.47
C ALA A 67 -12.51 -3.88 6.80
N SER A 68 -12.64 -5.21 6.77
CA SER A 68 -12.80 -6.04 7.96
C SER A 68 -11.59 -5.96 8.89
N ALA A 69 -10.37 -6.02 8.33
CA ALA A 69 -9.13 -5.87 9.09
C ALA A 69 -9.02 -4.49 9.76
N VAL A 70 -9.27 -3.41 9.01
CA VAL A 70 -9.25 -2.03 9.54
C VAL A 70 -10.29 -1.84 10.63
N LYS A 71 -11.53 -2.30 10.41
CA LYS A 71 -12.62 -2.24 11.41
C LYS A 71 -12.22 -2.94 12.71
N ARG A 72 -11.60 -4.12 12.61
CA ARG A 72 -11.11 -4.86 13.78
C ARG A 72 -10.06 -4.08 14.56
N PHE A 73 -9.10 -3.42 13.90
CA PHE A 73 -8.09 -2.62 14.58
C PHE A 73 -8.68 -1.40 15.28
N LEU A 74 -9.61 -0.70 14.63
CA LEU A 74 -10.32 0.44 15.23
C LEU A 74 -11.14 0.01 16.45
N GLN A 75 -11.91 -1.08 16.35
CA GLN A 75 -12.67 -1.63 17.47
C GLN A 75 -11.77 -2.04 18.63
N THR A 76 -10.65 -2.71 18.35
CA THR A 76 -9.67 -3.09 19.38
C THR A 76 -9.10 -1.86 20.09
N ALA A 77 -8.79 -0.79 19.34
CA ALA A 77 -8.32 0.46 19.90
C ALA A 77 -9.37 1.15 20.77
N SER A 78 -10.62 1.20 20.31
CA SER A 78 -11.75 1.76 21.07
C SER A 78 -11.96 1.03 22.40
N ASN A 79 -11.98 -0.31 22.37
CA ASN A 79 -12.16 -1.12 23.57
C ASN A 79 -11.03 -0.90 24.57
N ARG A 80 -9.77 -0.82 24.10
CA ARG A 80 -8.62 -0.53 24.97
C ARG A 80 -8.68 0.85 25.60
N ALA A 81 -9.16 1.86 24.88
CA ALA A 81 -9.34 3.20 25.42
C ALA A 81 -10.38 3.20 26.56
N SER A 82 -11.47 2.43 26.43
CA SER A 82 -12.50 2.32 27.47
C SER A 82 -12.06 1.56 28.74
N THR A 83 -11.02 0.73 28.66
CA THR A 83 -10.56 -0.12 29.79
C THR A 83 -9.27 0.37 30.46
N SER A 84 -8.62 1.42 29.96
CA SER A 84 -7.35 1.87 30.54
C SER A 84 -7.56 2.74 31.79
N ALA A 85 -6.78 2.49 32.84
CA ALA A 85 -6.79 3.22 34.12
C ALA A 85 -6.41 4.72 34.01
N HIS A 86 -6.02 5.20 32.82
CA HIS A 86 -5.80 6.62 32.51
C HIS A 86 -7.05 7.31 31.92
N ALA A 87 -8.20 6.63 31.87
CA ALA A 87 -9.46 7.26 31.47
C ALA A 87 -9.85 8.45 32.38
N ASP A 88 -9.40 8.44 33.64
CA ASP A 88 -9.65 9.52 34.58
C ASP A 88 -8.73 10.75 34.38
N GLU A 89 -7.55 10.60 33.78
CA GLU A 89 -6.71 11.76 33.39
C GLU A 89 -7.29 12.50 32.17
N ALA A 90 -8.03 11.80 31.30
CA ALA A 90 -8.82 12.44 30.25
C ALA A 90 -10.04 13.21 30.83
N ARG A 91 -10.52 12.83 32.01
CA ARG A 91 -11.64 13.46 32.72
C ARG A 91 -11.20 14.63 33.61
N ALA A 92 -9.96 14.61 34.11
CA ALA A 92 -9.36 15.66 34.93
C ALA A 92 -8.77 16.81 34.07
N GLY A 93 -9.63 17.56 33.37
CA GLY A 93 -9.40 18.97 33.08
C GLY A 93 -8.31 19.40 32.07
N LEU A 94 -7.58 18.48 31.42
CA LEU A 94 -6.61 18.82 30.34
C LEU A 94 -7.09 18.50 28.92
N TYR A 95 -8.20 17.78 28.79
CA TYR A 95 -8.86 17.51 27.52
C TYR A 95 -10.25 18.14 27.52
N ALA A 96 -10.31 19.45 27.27
CA ALA A 96 -11.47 20.01 26.58
C ALA A 96 -11.77 19.10 25.37
N LYS A 97 -13.06 18.85 25.06
CA LYS A 97 -13.55 18.17 23.83
C LYS A 97 -12.46 18.21 22.76
N PRO A 98 -11.94 17.08 22.22
CA PRO A 98 -10.78 17.12 21.33
C PRO A 98 -11.02 18.14 20.22
N SER A 99 -10.50 19.34 20.43
CA SER A 99 -10.82 20.52 19.65
C SER A 99 -9.97 20.37 18.41
N ALA A 100 -10.54 19.77 17.37
CA ALA A 100 -9.93 19.43 16.10
C ALA A 100 -8.63 18.59 16.23
N VAL A 101 -8.67 17.32 15.83
CA VAL A 101 -7.43 16.56 15.60
C VAL A 101 -6.66 17.24 14.46
N MET A 102 -5.60 17.97 14.79
CA MET A 102 -4.77 18.72 13.83
C MET A 102 -3.85 17.83 13.00
N GLY A 103 -3.56 16.62 13.48
CA GLY A 103 -2.68 15.67 12.78
C GLY A 103 -2.62 14.31 13.46
N VAL A 104 -2.17 13.31 12.71
CA VAL A 104 -2.02 11.92 13.16
C VAL A 104 -0.63 11.44 12.78
N ILE A 105 0.08 10.84 13.75
CA ILE A 105 1.33 10.12 13.50
C ILE A 105 1.00 8.64 13.53
N ALA A 106 1.20 7.94 12.42
CA ALA A 106 0.92 6.52 12.28
C ALA A 106 2.08 5.79 11.60
N PRO A 107 2.32 4.51 11.92
CA PRO A 107 3.29 3.70 11.20
C PRO A 107 2.81 3.43 9.76
N HIS A 108 3.77 3.32 8.85
CA HIS A 108 3.54 3.03 7.42
C HIS A 108 4.08 1.66 6.99
N ALA A 109 4.45 0.80 7.96
CA ALA A 109 4.78 -0.59 7.69
C ALA A 109 3.55 -1.35 7.18
N GLY A 110 3.76 -2.51 6.55
CA GLY A 110 2.66 -3.37 6.09
C GLY A 110 1.62 -3.63 7.19
N LEU A 111 0.34 -3.72 6.80
CA LEU A 111 -0.83 -3.76 7.67
C LEU A 111 -0.74 -4.84 8.74
N ARG A 112 -0.13 -5.98 8.42
CA ARG A 112 0.12 -7.08 9.36
C ARG A 112 1.02 -6.70 10.55
N PHE A 113 1.91 -5.72 10.39
CA PHE A 113 2.87 -5.28 11.40
C PHE A 113 2.47 -3.95 12.04
N GLY A 114 2.03 -3.00 11.22
CA GLY A 114 1.69 -1.64 11.68
C GLY A 114 0.21 -1.40 11.98
N GLY A 115 -0.68 -2.28 11.50
CA GLY A 115 -2.13 -2.08 11.52
C GLY A 115 -2.73 -1.82 12.90
N PRO A 116 -2.43 -2.64 13.94
CA PRO A 116 -2.95 -2.41 15.28
C PRO A 116 -2.54 -1.04 15.86
N THR A 117 -1.28 -0.65 15.68
CA THR A 117 -0.75 0.65 16.17
C THR A 117 -1.34 1.83 15.40
N ALA A 118 -1.44 1.70 14.06
CA ALA A 118 -2.13 2.69 13.23
C ALA A 118 -3.61 2.82 13.63
N GLY A 119 -4.27 1.72 13.98
CA GLY A 119 -5.65 1.71 14.47
C GLY A 119 -5.85 2.60 15.71
N VAL A 120 -4.91 2.60 16.66
CA VAL A 120 -4.95 3.49 17.83
C VAL A 120 -4.85 4.97 17.43
N ALA A 121 -3.94 5.28 16.50
CA ALA A 121 -3.73 6.64 16.02
C ALA A 121 -4.98 7.17 15.27
N TYR A 122 -5.56 6.36 14.38
CA TYR A 122 -6.75 6.73 13.61
C TYR A 122 -8.04 6.72 14.43
N ASN A 123 -8.17 5.91 15.48
CA ASN A 123 -9.36 5.90 16.33
C ASN A 123 -9.63 7.27 16.97
N ARG A 124 -8.57 8.03 17.28
CA ARG A 124 -8.68 9.40 17.81
C ARG A 124 -9.26 10.38 16.79
N LEU A 125 -8.96 10.19 15.51
CA LEU A 125 -9.53 10.98 14.41
C LEU A 125 -11.00 10.66 14.20
N VAL A 126 -11.37 9.38 14.20
CA VAL A 126 -12.79 8.94 14.06
C VAL A 126 -13.64 9.52 15.18
N ALA A 127 -13.16 9.50 16.43
CA ALA A 127 -13.87 10.10 17.55
C ALA A 127 -14.03 11.63 17.43
N ALA A 128 -13.10 12.32 16.78
CA ALA A 128 -13.16 13.77 16.56
C ALA A 128 -14.00 14.19 15.34
N LEU A 129 -14.17 13.29 14.36
CA LEU A 129 -14.99 13.49 13.17
C LEU A 129 -16.42 12.98 13.32
N ALA A 130 -16.73 12.25 14.41
CA ALA A 130 -18.09 11.86 14.71
C ALA A 130 -18.92 13.13 15.01
N PRO A 131 -20.05 13.34 14.32
CA PRO A 131 -20.92 14.49 14.60
C PRO A 131 -21.32 14.49 16.08
N ALA A 132 -21.45 15.68 16.66
CA ALA A 132 -21.93 15.78 18.04
C ALA A 132 -23.31 15.08 18.13
N PRO A 133 -23.60 14.33 19.20
CA PRO A 133 -24.87 13.61 19.35
C PRO A 133 -26.11 14.52 19.30
N ASP A 134 -25.93 15.84 19.34
CA ASP A 134 -26.98 16.86 19.34
C ASP A 134 -27.26 17.48 17.96
N GLU A 135 -26.57 17.07 16.89
CA GLU A 135 -26.70 17.67 15.53
C GLU A 135 -27.69 16.96 14.60
N PHE A 136 -28.33 15.88 15.04
CA PHE A 136 -29.48 15.31 14.33
C PHE A 136 -30.75 15.58 15.13
N PRO A 137 -31.55 16.61 14.78
CA PRO A 137 -32.89 16.74 15.34
C PRO A 137 -33.67 15.46 15.05
N ALA A 138 -34.29 14.91 16.09
CA ALA A 138 -35.14 13.73 16.03
C ALA A 138 -36.50 14.06 15.37
N GLU A 139 -36.49 14.61 14.16
CA GLU A 139 -37.64 14.84 13.28
C GLU A 139 -37.06 14.76 11.87
N GLU A 140 -37.26 13.70 11.09
CA GLU A 140 -38.44 13.58 10.22
C GLU A 140 -38.49 12.13 9.67
N VAL A 141 -38.97 11.18 10.47
CA VAL A 141 -39.52 9.91 9.97
C VAL A 141 -40.80 9.62 10.75
N ALA A 142 -41.85 10.36 10.39
CA ALA A 142 -43.27 9.97 10.31
C ALA A 142 -44.16 11.22 10.24
#